data_AF-A0AAD7ZL92-F1
#
_entry.id   AF-A0AAD7ZL92-F1
#
_cell.length_a   1.000
_cell.length_b   1.000
_cell.length_c   1.000
_cell.angle_alpha   90.00
_cell.angle_beta   90.00
_cell.angle_gamma   90.00
#
_symmetry.space_group_name_H-M   'P 1'
#
loop_
_entity.id
_entity.type
_entity.pdbx_description
1 polymer ?
#
loop_
_entity_poly.entity_id
_entity_poly.type
_entity_poly.pdbx_seq_one_letter_code
_entity_poly.pdbx_strand_id
1 'polypeptide(L)'
;LEQKQLKKKEKIRAHRLQILRFWLLHSVNSIHNYLMGQVLHSLELELHHNVEEANNLDSLVNAHAKYVEMVYRHCLQAQEQEILRKPVLEMIRTALRLCEVWEAGVTALSDTRLLELENLYCKSYLFLAIVLSNLVEVDTFSHCFVVITDPLLTDQVKYYLQFVLGELGWQSGSPSDLPIPLADFLLRYLMPIMWNRIEK
;
A
#
# COMPACT_ATOMS: atom_id res chain seq x y z
N LEU A 1 24.04 11.69 -30.51
CA LEU A 1 23.70 10.45 -29.76
C LEU A 1 23.25 10.74 -28.33
N GLU A 2 23.93 11.64 -27.62
CA GLU A 2 23.65 11.98 -26.20
C GLU A 2 22.22 12.50 -25.95
N GLN A 3 21.68 13.36 -26.82
CA GLN A 3 20.30 13.86 -26.66
C GLN A 3 19.22 12.76 -26.80
N LYS A 4 19.46 11.73 -27.61
CA LYS A 4 18.55 10.56 -27.71
C LYS A 4 18.62 9.72 -26.44
N GLN A 5 19.81 9.57 -25.84
CA GLN A 5 19.98 8.83 -24.59
C GLN A 5 19.36 9.58 -23.40
N LEU A 6 19.49 10.90 -23.34
CA LEU A 6 18.89 11.73 -22.28
C LEU A 6 17.36 11.65 -22.31
N LYS A 7 16.75 11.81 -23.49
CA LYS A 7 15.29 11.65 -23.67
C LYS A 7 14.82 10.24 -23.30
N LYS A 8 15.62 9.20 -23.57
CA LYS A 8 15.31 7.82 -23.15
C LYS A 8 15.29 7.69 -21.62
N LYS A 9 16.28 8.25 -20.92
CA LYS A 9 16.35 8.25 -19.45
C LYS A 9 15.18 9.04 -18.81
N GLU A 10 14.81 10.18 -19.39
CA GLU A 10 13.64 10.95 -18.94
C GLU A 10 12.34 10.17 -19.07
N LYS A 11 12.12 9.49 -20.20
CA LYS A 11 10.94 8.62 -20.39
C LYS A 11 10.89 7.50 -19.36
N ILE A 12 12.01 6.84 -19.09
CA ILE A 12 12.09 5.77 -18.08
C ILE A 12 11.77 6.31 -16.68
N ARG A 13 12.32 7.48 -16.31
CA ARG A 13 12.01 8.13 -15.02
C ARG A 13 10.54 8.50 -14.91
N ALA A 14 9.97 9.11 -15.94
CA ALA A 14 8.55 9.46 -15.99
C ALA A 14 7.68 8.22 -15.80
N HIS A 15 8.01 7.13 -16.49
CA HIS A 15 7.28 5.88 -16.37
C HIS A 15 7.35 5.29 -14.95
N ARG A 16 8.55 5.19 -14.36
CA ARG A 16 8.72 4.69 -12.99
C ARG A 16 7.92 5.52 -11.98
N LEU A 17 7.95 6.84 -12.13
CA LEU A 17 7.16 7.77 -11.30
C LEU A 17 5.65 7.51 -11.41
N GLN A 18 5.14 7.25 -12.61
CA GLN A 18 3.72 6.92 -12.84
C GLN A 18 3.29 5.64 -12.13
N ILE A 19 4.15 4.62 -12.15
CA ILE A 19 3.86 3.35 -11.47
C ILE A 19 3.85 3.53 -9.97
N LEU A 20 4.87 4.20 -9.43
CA LEU A 20 4.93 4.48 -8.01
C LEU A 20 3.70 5.28 -7.55
N ARG A 21 3.24 6.23 -8.36
CA ARG A 21 1.97 6.96 -8.15
C ARG A 21 0.78 6.03 -8.10
N PHE A 22 0.64 5.15 -9.07
CA PHE A 22 -0.47 4.20 -9.14
C PHE A 22 -0.49 3.28 -7.91
N TRP A 23 0.66 2.72 -7.53
CA TRP A 23 0.79 1.86 -6.36
C TRP A 23 0.47 2.58 -5.05
N LEU A 24 1.03 3.76 -4.82
CA LEU A 24 0.73 4.55 -3.63
C LEU A 24 -0.75 4.94 -3.57
N LEU A 25 -1.33 5.34 -4.70
CA LEU A 25 -2.76 5.67 -4.78
C LEU A 25 -3.61 4.45 -4.41
N HIS A 26 -3.30 3.28 -4.97
CA HIS A 26 -4.01 2.05 -4.65
C HIS A 26 -3.88 1.71 -3.15
N SER A 27 -2.66 1.65 -2.60
CA SER A 27 -2.46 1.29 -1.20
C SER A 27 -3.12 2.26 -0.22
N VAL A 28 -3.03 3.58 -0.47
CA VAL A 28 -3.69 4.60 0.36
C VAL A 28 -5.21 4.49 0.25
N ASN A 29 -5.75 4.26 -0.96
CA ASN A 29 -7.19 4.09 -1.15
C ASN A 29 -7.71 2.82 -0.49
N SER A 30 -6.94 1.72 -0.53
CA SER A 30 -7.22 0.48 0.18
C SER A 30 -7.31 0.71 1.70
N ILE A 31 -6.37 1.45 2.29
CA ILE A 31 -6.42 1.82 3.71
C ILE A 31 -7.64 2.69 4.01
N HIS A 32 -7.89 3.71 3.18
CA HIS A 32 -9.04 4.59 3.35
C HIS A 32 -10.36 3.80 3.33
N ASN A 33 -10.53 2.90 2.37
CA ASN A 33 -11.74 2.09 2.25
C ASN A 33 -11.92 1.11 3.42
N TYR A 34 -10.83 0.56 3.95
CA TYR A 34 -10.89 -0.25 5.18
C TYR A 34 -11.37 0.59 6.37
N LEU A 35 -10.74 1.74 6.62
CA LEU A 35 -11.06 2.59 7.77
C LEU A 35 -12.47 3.19 7.68
N MET A 36 -12.79 3.86 6.57
CA MET A 36 -14.08 4.53 6.40
C MET A 36 -15.22 3.55 6.12
N GLY A 37 -14.98 2.58 5.24
CA GLY A 37 -16.04 1.69 4.74
C GLY A 37 -16.30 0.47 5.61
N GLN A 38 -15.27 -0.15 6.18
CA GLN A 38 -15.45 -1.38 6.97
C GLN A 38 -15.48 -1.10 8.47
N VAL A 39 -14.55 -0.29 8.97
CA VAL A 39 -14.47 -0.03 10.41
C VAL A 39 -15.55 0.96 10.85
N LEU A 40 -15.51 2.20 10.36
CA LEU A 40 -16.40 3.24 10.89
C LEU A 40 -17.87 2.97 10.58
N HIS A 41 -18.19 2.54 9.35
CA HIS A 41 -19.57 2.23 8.99
C HIS A 41 -20.14 1.03 9.77
N SER A 42 -19.35 -0.04 9.97
CA SER A 42 -19.82 -1.19 10.76
C SER A 42 -20.02 -0.82 12.23
N LEU A 43 -19.13 -0.01 12.80
CA LEU A 43 -19.27 0.44 14.19
C LEU A 43 -20.44 1.41 14.36
N GLU A 44 -20.72 2.25 13.36
CA GLU A 44 -21.90 3.13 13.35
C GLU A 44 -23.20 2.32 13.36
N LEU A 45 -23.29 1.25 12.57
CA LEU A 45 -24.45 0.35 12.58
C LEU A 45 -24.61 -0.36 13.94
N GLU A 46 -23.51 -0.83 14.54
CA GLU A 46 -23.54 -1.44 15.89
C GLU A 46 -24.00 -0.42 16.95
N LEU A 47 -23.51 0.82 16.87
CA LEU A 47 -23.96 1.89 17.77
C LEU A 47 -25.44 2.16 17.58
N HIS A 48 -25.93 2.30 16.34
CA HIS A 48 -27.33 2.57 16.07
C HIS A 48 -28.24 1.52 16.71
N HIS A 49 -27.92 0.25 16.52
CA HIS A 49 -28.65 -0.86 17.13
C HIS A 49 -28.61 -0.81 18.67
N ASN A 50 -27.41 -0.62 19.26
CA ASN A 50 -27.27 -0.55 20.72
C ASN A 50 -28.00 0.65 21.34
N VAL A 51 -28.13 1.75 20.61
CA VAL A 51 -28.89 2.94 21.03
C VAL A 51 -30.39 2.68 20.96
N GLU A 52 -30.88 1.98 19.93
CA GLU A 52 -32.29 1.60 19.82
C GLU A 52 -32.73 0.63 20.92
N GLU A 53 -31.84 -0.28 21.35
CA GLU A 53 -32.12 -1.25 22.42
C GLU A 53 -31.92 -0.67 23.84
N ALA A 54 -31.36 0.54 23.97
CA ALA A 54 -31.06 1.13 25.27
C ALA A 54 -32.34 1.57 26.01
N ASN A 55 -32.67 0.87 27.10
CA ASN A 55 -33.87 1.13 27.90
C ASN A 55 -33.71 2.22 28.97
N ASN A 56 -32.49 2.74 29.18
CA ASN A 56 -32.20 3.79 30.15
C ASN A 56 -30.95 4.59 29.76
N LEU A 57 -30.73 5.71 30.45
CA LEU A 57 -29.62 6.63 30.17
C LEU A 57 -28.25 5.97 30.38
N ASP A 58 -28.10 5.12 31.41
CA ASP A 58 -26.83 4.45 31.69
C ASP A 58 -26.45 3.46 30.57
N SER A 59 -27.42 2.72 30.04
CA SER A 59 -27.25 1.85 28.87
C SER A 59 -26.86 2.64 27.63
N LEU A 60 -27.47 3.82 27.42
CA LEU A 60 -27.13 4.71 26.31
C LEU A 60 -25.68 5.23 26.43
N VAL A 61 -25.28 5.68 27.62
CA VAL A 61 -23.92 6.14 27.90
C VAL A 61 -22.91 5.02 27.69
N ASN A 62 -23.21 3.80 28.14
CA ASN A 62 -22.35 2.64 27.94
C ASN A 62 -22.22 2.24 26.46
N ALA A 63 -23.32 2.26 25.70
CA ALA A 63 -23.29 1.98 24.26
C ALA A 63 -22.38 2.97 23.52
N HIS A 64 -22.48 4.27 23.84
CA HIS A 64 -21.63 5.30 23.26
C HIS A 64 -20.16 5.15 23.69
N ALA A 65 -19.89 4.89 24.97
CA ALA A 65 -18.53 4.70 25.47
C ALA A 65 -17.85 3.51 24.78
N LYS A 66 -18.56 2.39 24.63
CA LYS A 66 -18.08 1.20 23.90
C LYS A 66 -17.79 1.53 22.43
N TYR A 67 -18.66 2.27 21.76
CA TYR A 67 -18.42 2.71 20.38
C TYR A 67 -17.12 3.52 20.26
N VAL A 68 -16.92 4.52 21.11
CA VAL A 68 -15.71 5.36 21.08
C VAL A 68 -14.45 4.52 21.32
N GLU A 69 -14.49 3.59 22.27
CA GLU A 69 -13.38 2.67 22.54
C GLU A 69 -13.06 1.79 21.33
N MET A 70 -14.09 1.23 20.69
CA MET A 70 -13.93 0.41 19.49
C MET A 70 -13.37 1.23 18.32
N VAL A 71 -13.86 2.44 18.08
CA VAL A 71 -13.31 3.35 17.06
C VAL A 71 -11.83 3.63 17.34
N TYR A 72 -11.48 3.97 18.58
CA TYR A 72 -10.09 4.23 18.97
C TYR A 72 -9.18 3.02 18.69
N ARG A 73 -9.65 1.81 18.99
CA ARG A 73 -8.88 0.58 18.77
C ARG A 73 -8.76 0.23 17.29
N HIS A 74 -9.88 0.20 16.56
CA HIS A 74 -9.93 -0.28 15.17
C HIS A 74 -9.37 0.75 14.16
N CYS A 75 -9.38 2.05 14.48
CA CYS A 75 -8.70 3.07 13.68
C CYS A 75 -7.19 3.20 13.98
N LEU A 76 -6.58 2.17 14.56
CA LEU A 76 -5.15 2.08 14.85
C LEU A 76 -4.63 3.16 15.81
N GLN A 77 -5.49 3.76 16.66
CA GLN A 77 -5.06 4.81 17.60
C GLN A 77 -4.54 4.24 18.92
N ALA A 78 -4.98 3.04 19.30
CA ALA A 78 -4.51 2.32 20.46
C ALA A 78 -3.01 1.98 20.38
N GLN A 79 -2.34 1.93 21.54
CA GLN A 79 -0.88 1.77 21.62
C GLN A 79 -0.42 0.41 21.07
N GLU A 80 -1.22 -0.62 21.24
CA GLU A 80 -1.01 -1.97 20.71
C GLU A 80 -0.96 -1.98 19.17
N GLN A 81 -1.64 -1.02 18.53
CA GLN A 81 -1.71 -0.87 17.09
C GLN A 81 -0.61 0.03 16.52
N GLU A 82 0.30 0.55 17.36
CA GLU A 82 1.38 1.44 16.92
C GLU A 82 2.29 0.77 15.87
N ILE A 83 2.47 -0.54 15.97
CA ILE A 83 3.23 -1.35 15.01
C ILE A 83 2.63 -1.29 13.61
N LEU A 84 1.30 -1.21 13.47
CA LEU A 84 0.61 -1.05 12.19
C LEU A 84 0.51 0.43 11.78
N ARG A 85 0.23 1.32 12.74
CA ARG A 85 0.05 2.75 12.50
C ARG A 85 1.31 3.38 11.89
N LYS A 86 2.50 3.05 12.39
CA LYS A 86 3.77 3.62 11.93
C LYS A 86 4.00 3.40 10.41
N PRO A 87 3.97 2.17 9.88
CA PRO A 87 4.09 1.92 8.44
C PRO A 87 2.98 2.55 7.59
N VAL A 88 1.72 2.58 8.08
CA VAL A 88 0.62 3.26 7.37
C VAL A 88 0.92 4.75 7.22
N LEU A 89 1.36 5.41 8.30
CA LEU A 89 1.74 6.82 8.27
C LEU A 89 2.96 7.06 7.37
N GLU A 90 3.96 6.18 7.38
CA GLU A 90 5.10 6.28 6.46
C GLU A 90 4.69 6.14 4.99
N MET A 91 3.73 5.25 4.69
CA MET A 91 3.20 5.11 3.33
C MET A 91 2.45 6.38 2.89
N ILE A 92 1.62 6.97 3.76
CA ILE A 92 0.95 8.24 3.49
C ILE A 92 1.96 9.38 3.32
N ARG A 93 2.99 9.47 4.19
CA ARG A 93 4.08 10.45 4.05
C ARG A 93 4.83 10.29 2.73
N THR A 94 5.05 9.06 2.29
CA THR A 94 5.68 8.77 1.00
C THR A 94 4.80 9.23 -0.16
N ALA A 95 3.48 9.05 -0.07
CA ALA A 95 2.53 9.59 -1.04
C ALA A 95 2.56 11.12 -1.10
N LEU A 96 2.64 11.82 0.04
CA LEU A 96 2.76 13.28 0.08
C LEU A 96 4.06 13.76 -0.59
N ARG A 97 5.19 13.14 -0.27
CA ARG A 97 6.49 13.46 -0.93
C ARG A 97 6.45 13.20 -2.43
N LEU A 98 5.72 12.17 -2.86
CA LEU A 98 5.52 11.90 -4.28
C LEU A 98 4.72 13.03 -4.95
N CYS A 99 3.68 13.56 -4.30
CA CYS A 99 2.91 14.70 -4.83
C CYS A 99 3.80 15.93 -5.04
N GLU A 100 4.68 16.26 -4.08
CA GLU A 100 5.64 17.37 -4.22
C GLU A 100 6.57 17.18 -5.43
N VAL A 101 7.13 15.98 -5.58
CA VAL A 101 8.00 15.63 -6.71
C VAL A 101 7.23 15.67 -8.04
N TRP A 102 5.98 15.23 -8.02
CA TRP A 102 5.12 15.23 -9.19
C TRP A 102 4.82 16.64 -9.69
N GLU A 103 4.48 17.55 -8.77
CA GLU A 103 4.21 18.96 -9.06
C GLU A 103 5.46 19.70 -9.57
N ALA A 104 6.64 19.37 -9.03
CA ALA A 104 7.91 19.92 -9.49
C ALA A 104 8.31 19.43 -10.91
N GLY A 105 7.74 18.32 -11.38
CA GLY A 105 7.97 17.77 -12.71
C GLY A 105 9.18 16.82 -12.83
N VAL A 106 9.12 15.91 -13.81
CA VAL A 106 10.11 14.83 -14.01
C VAL A 106 11.52 15.33 -14.32
N THR A 107 11.65 16.53 -14.89
CA THR A 107 12.96 17.12 -15.23
C THR A 107 13.76 17.52 -13.99
N ALA A 108 13.09 17.88 -12.89
CA ALA A 108 13.71 18.21 -11.60
C ALA A 108 14.03 16.98 -10.74
N LEU A 109 13.52 15.79 -11.12
CA LEU A 109 13.64 14.57 -10.32
C LEU A 109 14.95 13.82 -10.60
N SER A 110 15.83 13.71 -9.59
CA SER A 110 17.01 12.84 -9.68
C SER A 110 16.64 11.36 -9.56
N ASP A 111 17.43 10.50 -10.22
CA ASP A 111 17.26 9.04 -10.11
C ASP A 111 17.40 8.55 -8.65
N THR A 112 18.29 9.18 -7.87
CA THR A 112 18.49 8.89 -6.44
C THR A 112 17.23 9.16 -5.62
N ARG A 113 16.55 10.28 -5.87
CA ARG A 113 15.34 10.64 -5.14
C ARG A 113 14.16 9.73 -5.51
N LEU A 114 14.03 9.38 -6.79
CA LEU A 114 13.02 8.41 -7.23
C LEU A 114 13.24 7.04 -6.56
N LEU A 115 14.50 6.59 -6.53
CA LEU A 115 14.87 5.33 -5.88
C LEU A 115 14.58 5.33 -4.37
N GLU A 116 14.82 6.44 -3.70
CA GLU A 116 14.48 6.61 -2.28
C GLU A 116 12.99 6.43 -2.03
N LEU A 117 12.13 7.07 -2.85
CA LEU A 117 10.68 6.96 -2.73
C LEU A 117 10.17 5.54 -3.02
N GLU A 118 10.72 4.88 -4.04
CA GLU A 118 10.42 3.46 -4.32
C GLU A 118 10.78 2.58 -3.13
N ASN A 119 11.97 2.76 -2.54
CA ASN A 119 12.40 1.98 -1.38
C ASN A 119 11.54 2.23 -0.13
N LEU A 120 11.13 3.48 0.11
CA LEU A 120 10.23 3.83 1.23
C LEU A 120 8.86 3.17 1.08
N TYR A 121 8.31 3.19 -0.14
CA TYR A 121 7.07 2.48 -0.46
C TYR A 121 7.22 0.97 -0.24
N CYS A 122 8.23 0.34 -0.86
CA CYS A 122 8.47 -1.09 -0.74
C CYS A 122 8.64 -1.56 0.71
N LYS A 123 9.40 -0.81 1.52
CA LYS A 123 9.58 -1.12 2.96
C LYS A 123 8.27 -1.06 3.73
N SER A 124 7.49 0.00 3.52
CA SER A 124 6.21 0.21 4.21
C SER A 124 5.20 -0.86 3.80
N TYR A 125 5.08 -1.14 2.50
CA TYR A 125 4.19 -2.15 1.95
C TYR A 125 4.57 -3.56 2.43
N LEU A 126 5.86 -3.93 2.36
CA LEU A 126 6.31 -5.26 2.78
C LEU A 126 6.06 -5.49 4.26
N PHE A 127 6.37 -4.49 5.09
CA PHE A 127 6.10 -4.57 6.52
C PHE A 127 4.60 -4.77 6.78
N LEU A 128 3.75 -3.97 6.13
CA LEU A 128 2.29 -4.11 6.26
C LEU A 128 1.81 -5.48 5.79
N ALA A 129 2.30 -5.96 4.64
CA ALA A 129 1.93 -7.28 4.13
C ALA A 129 2.31 -8.39 5.12
N ILE A 130 3.51 -8.36 5.70
CA ILE A 130 3.96 -9.37 6.68
C ILE A 130 3.14 -9.30 7.96
N VAL A 131 3.01 -8.11 8.55
CA VAL A 131 2.28 -7.97 9.82
C VAL A 131 0.81 -8.32 9.64
N LEU A 132 0.17 -7.88 8.56
CA LEU A 132 -1.21 -8.25 8.28
C LEU A 132 -1.37 -9.74 7.99
N SER A 133 -0.43 -10.38 7.28
CA SER A 133 -0.44 -11.84 7.07
C SER A 133 -0.43 -12.60 8.41
N ASN A 134 0.40 -12.16 9.35
CA ASN A 134 0.49 -12.78 10.69
C ASN A 134 -0.71 -12.46 11.58
N LEU A 135 -1.41 -11.34 11.34
CA LEU A 135 -2.60 -10.94 12.09
C LEU A 135 -3.90 -11.51 11.53
N VAL A 136 -3.91 -11.95 10.26
CA VAL A 136 -5.04 -12.67 9.65
C VAL A 136 -5.30 -13.99 10.38
N GLU A 137 -4.27 -14.63 10.96
CA GLU A 137 -4.44 -15.82 11.81
C GLU A 137 -5.17 -15.53 13.13
N VAL A 138 -5.39 -14.24 13.48
CA VAL A 138 -6.01 -13.78 14.73
C VAL A 138 -7.38 -13.08 14.47
N ASP A 139 -7.98 -13.29 13.29
CA ASP A 139 -9.32 -12.83 12.84
C ASP A 139 -9.57 -11.31 12.76
N THR A 140 -8.79 -10.46 13.44
CA THR A 140 -9.13 -9.03 13.64
C THR A 140 -8.83 -8.13 12.44
N PHE A 141 -8.00 -8.59 11.50
CA PHE A 141 -7.53 -7.79 10.34
C PHE A 141 -7.62 -8.52 8.99
N SER A 142 -8.34 -9.65 8.95
CA SER A 142 -8.50 -10.51 7.76
C SER A 142 -8.91 -9.70 6.51
N HIS A 143 -9.82 -8.74 6.67
CA HIS A 143 -10.29 -7.90 5.57
C HIS A 143 -9.28 -6.83 5.10
N CYS A 144 -8.44 -6.29 6.01
CA CYS A 144 -7.41 -5.31 5.66
C CYS A 144 -6.32 -5.95 4.78
N PHE A 145 -5.97 -7.20 5.07
CA PHE A 145 -5.01 -7.98 4.28
C PHE A 145 -5.50 -8.26 2.85
N VAL A 146 -6.76 -8.67 2.66
CA VAL A 146 -7.32 -8.94 1.33
C VAL A 146 -7.35 -7.68 0.45
N VAL A 147 -7.67 -6.52 1.05
CA VAL A 147 -7.77 -5.24 0.34
C VAL A 147 -6.40 -4.64 -0.02
N ILE A 148 -5.36 -4.95 0.76
CA ILE A 148 -3.98 -4.54 0.47
C ILE A 148 -3.28 -5.51 -0.50
N THR A 149 -3.69 -6.78 -0.53
CA THR A 149 -3.15 -7.83 -1.42
C THR A 149 -4.02 -8.11 -2.64
N ASP A 150 -4.78 -7.11 -3.10
CA ASP A 150 -5.74 -7.23 -4.19
C ASP A 150 -5.09 -7.83 -5.47
N PRO A 151 -5.70 -8.86 -6.09
CA PRO A 151 -5.25 -9.46 -7.37
C PRO A 151 -4.96 -8.44 -8.49
N LEU A 152 -5.57 -7.26 -8.45
CA LEU A 152 -5.32 -6.21 -9.44
C LEU A 152 -3.86 -5.73 -9.41
N LEU A 153 -3.21 -5.71 -8.23
CA LEU A 153 -1.80 -5.40 -8.09
C LEU A 153 -0.95 -6.48 -8.78
N THR A 154 -1.37 -7.74 -8.70
CA THR A 154 -0.73 -8.92 -9.29
C THR A 154 -0.71 -8.85 -10.83
N ASP A 155 -1.84 -8.55 -11.45
CA ASP A 155 -1.94 -8.45 -12.91
C ASP A 155 -1.25 -7.20 -13.46
N GLN A 156 -1.33 -6.07 -12.75
CA GLN A 156 -0.63 -4.84 -13.13
C GLN A 156 0.89 -4.97 -12.98
N VAL A 157 1.35 -5.66 -11.94
CA VAL A 157 2.77 -6.04 -11.76
C VAL A 157 3.23 -6.97 -12.88
N LYS A 158 2.39 -7.93 -13.30
CA LYS A 158 2.66 -8.84 -14.42
C LYS A 158 2.79 -8.09 -15.74
N TYR A 159 1.86 -7.17 -16.03
CA TYR A 159 1.96 -6.26 -17.18
C TYR A 159 3.19 -5.37 -17.12
N TYR A 160 3.55 -4.87 -15.94
CA TYR A 160 4.76 -4.06 -15.75
C TYR A 160 6.03 -4.86 -16.03
N LEU A 161 6.15 -6.08 -15.51
CA LEU A 161 7.26 -6.98 -15.82
C LEU A 161 7.32 -7.25 -17.33
N GLN A 162 6.18 -7.50 -17.97
CA GLN A 162 6.10 -7.78 -19.41
C GLN A 162 6.45 -6.55 -20.27
N PHE A 163 6.05 -5.34 -19.86
CA PHE A 163 6.40 -4.08 -20.50
C PHE A 163 7.88 -3.72 -20.33
N VAL A 164 8.42 -3.84 -19.10
CA VAL A 164 9.84 -3.61 -18.81
C VAL A 164 10.73 -4.59 -19.56
N LEU A 165 10.35 -5.88 -19.59
CA LEU A 165 11.07 -6.90 -20.35
C LEU A 165 10.94 -6.68 -21.87
N GLY A 166 9.79 -6.18 -22.33
CA GLY A 166 9.50 -5.91 -23.75
C GLY A 166 10.19 -4.67 -24.32
N GLU A 167 10.21 -3.54 -23.61
CA GLU A 167 10.85 -2.29 -24.08
C GLU A 167 12.37 -2.28 -23.87
N LEU A 168 12.89 -3.09 -22.94
CA LEU A 168 14.34 -3.21 -22.71
C LEU A 168 15.03 -4.21 -23.64
N GLY A 169 14.30 -4.97 -24.47
CA GLY A 169 14.90 -5.89 -25.44
C GLY A 169 15.86 -6.88 -24.78
N TRP A 170 15.46 -7.52 -23.69
CA TRP A 170 16.28 -8.50 -22.96
C TRP A 170 16.50 -9.78 -23.80
N GLN A 171 17.48 -9.74 -24.69
CA GLN A 171 18.14 -10.92 -25.23
C GLN A 171 19.45 -11.12 -24.45
N SER A 172 19.40 -11.99 -23.45
CA SER A 172 20.58 -12.62 -22.80
C SER A 172 21.72 -11.70 -22.33
N GLY A 173 21.42 -10.54 -21.76
CA GLY A 173 22.40 -9.66 -21.09
C GLY A 173 22.33 -9.82 -19.56
N SER A 174 23.45 -9.62 -18.87
CA SER A 174 23.64 -9.85 -17.42
C SER A 174 22.58 -9.17 -16.52
N PRO A 175 22.19 -9.76 -15.36
CA PRO A 175 21.17 -9.27 -14.40
C PRO A 175 21.37 -7.86 -13.80
N SER A 176 22.39 -7.11 -14.23
CA SER A 176 22.82 -5.86 -13.61
C SER A 176 22.19 -4.59 -14.20
N ASP A 177 21.45 -4.70 -15.33
CA ASP A 177 20.89 -3.56 -16.07
C ASP A 177 19.38 -3.33 -15.84
N LEU A 178 18.75 -4.10 -14.96
CA LEU A 178 17.40 -3.83 -14.47
C LEU A 178 17.50 -2.78 -13.34
N PRO A 179 16.53 -1.89 -13.11
CA PRO A 179 16.46 -1.16 -11.84
C PRO A 179 16.26 -2.19 -10.71
N ILE A 180 17.40 -2.61 -10.15
CA ILE A 180 17.60 -3.74 -9.25
C ILE A 180 16.58 -3.80 -8.09
N PRO A 181 16.17 -2.69 -7.43
CA PRO A 181 15.33 -2.81 -6.25
C PRO A 181 13.90 -3.20 -6.55
N LEU A 182 13.32 -2.79 -7.69
CA LEU A 182 11.93 -3.16 -8.01
C LEU A 182 11.84 -4.61 -8.48
N ALA A 183 12.77 -5.06 -9.31
CA ALA A 183 12.76 -6.44 -9.78
C ALA A 183 13.09 -7.44 -8.66
N ASP A 184 14.05 -7.11 -7.78
CA ASP A 184 14.34 -7.90 -6.59
C ASP A 184 13.15 -7.85 -5.61
N PHE A 185 12.46 -6.71 -5.48
CA PHE A 185 11.22 -6.60 -4.69
C PHE A 185 10.10 -7.49 -5.25
N LEU A 186 9.88 -7.45 -6.56
CA LEU A 186 8.86 -8.24 -7.25
C LEU A 186 9.17 -9.75 -7.18
N LEU A 187 10.43 -10.14 -7.39
CA LEU A 187 10.86 -11.55 -7.44
C LEU A 187 11.07 -12.17 -6.05
N ARG A 188 11.61 -11.44 -5.06
CA ARG A 188 11.85 -11.99 -3.72
C ARG A 188 10.65 -11.92 -2.80
N TYR A 189 9.76 -10.95 -2.98
CA TYR A 189 8.73 -10.68 -1.96
C TYR A 189 7.30 -10.81 -2.50
N LEU A 190 7.00 -10.26 -3.68
CA LEU A 190 5.65 -10.40 -4.25
C LEU A 190 5.42 -11.79 -4.86
N MET A 191 6.39 -12.33 -5.60
CA MET A 191 6.26 -13.64 -6.26
C MET A 191 6.03 -14.81 -5.29
N PRO A 192 6.69 -14.93 -4.12
CA PRO A 192 6.40 -16.02 -3.17
C PRO A 192 5.02 -15.89 -2.49
N ILE A 193 4.59 -14.67 -2.18
CA ILE A 193 3.26 -14.39 -1.62
C ILE A 193 2.18 -14.73 -2.66
N MET A 194 2.44 -14.43 -3.94
CA MET A 194 1.58 -14.80 -5.07
C MET A 194 1.59 -16.31 -5.34
N TRP A 195 2.74 -16.97 -5.28
CA TRP A 195 2.90 -18.41 -5.56
C TRP A 195 2.19 -19.28 -4.52
N ASN A 196 2.32 -18.96 -3.23
CA ASN A 196 1.62 -19.67 -2.14
C ASN A 196 0.09 -19.55 -2.22
N ARG A 197 -0.45 -18.63 -3.03
CA ARG A 197 -1.89 -18.42 -3.25
C ARG A 197 -2.41 -19.14 -4.51
N ILE A 198 -1.53 -19.68 -5.35
CA ILE A 198 -1.89 -20.46 -6.55
C ILE A 198 -1.94 -21.96 -6.24
N GLU A 199 -1.26 -22.41 -5.18
CA GLU A 199 -1.25 -23.82 -4.71
C GLU A 199 -2.29 -24.14 -3.62
N LYS A 200 -3.18 -23.19 -3.25
CA LYS A 200 -4.38 -23.43 -2.43
C LYS A 200 -5.64 -23.13 -3.23
#